data_AF-A0A8S1ZSY4-F1
#
_entry.id   AF-A0A8S1ZSY4-F1
#
_cell.length_a   1.000
_cell.length_b   1.000
_cell.length_c   1.000
_cell.angle_alpha   90.00
_cell.angle_beta   90.00
_cell.angle_gamma   90.00
#
_symmetry.space_group_name_H-M   'P 1'
#
loop_
_entity.id
_entity.type
_entity.pdbx_description
1 polymer ?
#
loop_
_entity_poly.entity_id
_entity_poly.type
_entity_poly.pdbx_seq_one_letter_code
_entity_poly.pdbx_strand_id
1 'polypeptide(L)'
;MVLEDEKKKGEASGETSEKIGLSRKNSESSLSPTEDDDEDEDKKLELGPMIALKEQLEKDKDDESLRRWKEQLLGVVDLEDVGETPDPVVKILDLTVRSPDREEMVLTIPDDGLPNPKGPWFTIKEGSKYTLVFNFRVTNNIVSGLRYNNTVWKTGVKVDSTKAMLGTFSPQAEPYQHVMPEEMTPSGMFARGSYSARTKFVDDDNKCYLEINYTFDIRKSWQ
;
A
#
# COMPACT_ATOMS: atom_id res chain seq x y z
N MET A 1 49.86 38.22 -67.54
CA MET A 1 50.38 36.87 -67.84
C MET A 1 49.77 35.95 -66.80
N VAL A 2 48.59 35.36 -67.05
CA VAL A 2 48.32 34.16 -67.88
C VAL A 2 48.71 32.86 -67.15
N LEU A 3 47.64 32.17 -66.68
CA LEU A 3 47.33 30.72 -66.64
C LEU A 3 48.26 29.79 -65.82
N GLU A 4 47.77 29.10 -64.78
CA GLU A 4 46.94 27.87 -64.76
C GLU A 4 47.64 26.62 -65.35
N ASP A 5 47.74 25.55 -64.54
CA ASP A 5 47.50 24.12 -64.90
C ASP A 5 47.89 23.22 -63.71
N GLU A 6 46.94 22.58 -63.03
CA GLU A 6 46.36 21.24 -63.26
C GLU A 6 47.23 20.01 -62.87
N LYS A 7 46.84 19.41 -61.73
CA LYS A 7 46.37 18.01 -61.54
C LYS A 7 47.30 16.79 -61.73
N LYS A 8 47.27 15.95 -60.67
CA LYS A 8 46.88 14.50 -60.61
C LYS A 8 47.98 13.41 -60.39
N LYS A 9 47.88 12.80 -59.19
CA LYS A 9 47.85 11.36 -58.77
C LYS A 9 48.88 10.30 -59.22
N GLY A 10 49.31 9.51 -58.21
CA GLY A 10 49.53 8.04 -58.19
C GLY A 10 50.06 7.62 -56.80
N GLU A 11 49.27 6.98 -55.90
CA GLU A 11 49.15 5.52 -55.59
C GLU A 11 50.51 4.80 -55.33
N ALA A 12 50.75 3.95 -54.34
CA ALA A 12 50.10 3.43 -53.13
C ALA A 12 51.23 2.81 -52.25
N SER A 13 51.19 2.80 -50.91
CA SER A 13 50.76 1.65 -50.09
C SER A 13 51.30 1.82 -48.65
N GLY A 14 50.58 1.33 -47.64
CA GLY A 14 51.07 1.19 -46.26
C GLY A 14 50.09 1.63 -45.18
N GLU A 15 49.19 0.72 -44.80
CA GLU A 15 48.23 0.80 -43.69
C GLU A 15 48.95 1.11 -42.36
N THR A 16 48.43 1.99 -41.50
CA THR A 16 47.47 1.62 -40.45
C THR A 16 46.93 2.90 -39.80
N SER A 17 45.61 3.03 -39.78
CA SER A 17 44.88 4.15 -39.18
C SER A 17 44.00 3.57 -38.09
N GLU A 18 44.18 3.97 -36.83
CA GLU A 18 43.13 3.79 -35.84
C GLU A 18 42.88 5.08 -35.06
N LYS A 19 41.59 5.42 -35.08
CA LYS A 19 40.98 6.67 -34.69
C LYS A 19 40.76 6.70 -33.19
N ILE A 20 40.84 7.92 -32.68
CA ILE A 20 40.39 8.38 -31.37
C ILE A 20 38.95 7.90 -31.13
N GLY A 21 38.78 7.00 -30.16
CA GLY A 21 37.48 6.60 -29.62
C GLY A 21 37.37 7.02 -28.16
N LEU A 22 36.65 8.10 -27.87
CA LEU A 22 36.19 8.39 -26.52
C LEU A 22 35.09 7.37 -26.16
N SER A 23 35.47 6.29 -25.49
CA SER A 23 34.53 5.38 -24.84
C SER A 23 34.18 5.96 -23.47
N ARG A 24 32.98 6.54 -23.35
CA ARG A 24 32.35 6.82 -22.06
C ARG A 24 31.98 5.47 -21.45
N LYS A 25 32.81 4.99 -20.52
CA LYS A 25 32.44 3.83 -19.70
C LYS A 25 31.27 4.22 -18.81
N ASN A 26 30.15 3.54 -19.03
CA ASN A 26 28.96 3.56 -18.19
C ASN A 26 29.37 3.29 -16.74
N SER A 27 28.91 4.13 -15.82
CA SER A 27 28.92 3.82 -14.40
C SER A 27 28.01 2.62 -14.19
N GLU A 28 28.61 1.49 -13.84
CA GLU A 28 27.88 0.28 -13.50
C GLU A 28 26.99 0.55 -12.30
N SER A 29 25.70 0.27 -12.52
CA SER A 29 24.64 0.14 -11.54
C SER A 29 25.17 -0.49 -10.24
N SER A 30 25.22 0.30 -9.17
CA SER A 30 25.32 -0.24 -7.82
C SER A 30 24.05 -1.04 -7.54
N LEU A 31 24.11 -2.35 -7.74
CA LEU A 31 23.14 -3.29 -7.20
C LEU A 31 23.35 -3.32 -5.68
N SER A 32 22.61 -2.49 -4.96
CA SER A 32 22.38 -2.71 -3.54
C SER A 32 21.56 -4.00 -3.42
N PRO A 33 22.05 -5.05 -2.72
CA PRO A 33 21.17 -6.07 -2.20
C PRO A 33 20.24 -5.35 -1.23
N THR A 34 18.97 -5.19 -1.55
CA THR A 34 18.00 -4.83 -0.52
C THR A 34 17.79 -6.10 0.29
N GLU A 35 18.51 -6.15 1.40
CA GLU A 35 18.23 -7.03 2.53
C GLU A 35 16.73 -6.95 2.85
N ASP A 36 16.17 -8.09 3.24
CA ASP A 36 14.79 -8.20 3.72
C ASP A 36 14.56 -7.16 4.82
N ASP A 37 13.72 -6.17 4.52
CA ASP A 37 13.36 -5.06 5.39
C ASP A 37 12.31 -5.52 6.43
N ASP A 38 12.65 -6.60 7.16
CA ASP A 38 11.95 -7.09 8.35
C ASP A 38 12.63 -6.59 9.66
N GLU A 39 13.56 -5.64 9.55
CA GLU A 39 14.22 -4.98 10.70
C GLU A 39 13.74 -3.54 10.88
N ASP A 40 12.42 -3.33 10.94
CA ASP A 40 11.93 -2.27 11.82
C ASP A 40 12.05 -2.83 13.23
N GLU A 41 13.19 -2.54 13.88
CA GLU A 41 13.38 -2.63 15.34
C GLU A 41 12.47 -1.58 16.04
N ASP A 42 11.19 -1.52 15.68
CA ASP A 42 10.15 -0.86 16.43
C ASP A 42 10.19 -1.52 17.81
N LYS A 43 10.72 -0.79 18.81
CA LYS A 43 10.78 -1.23 20.21
C LYS A 43 9.46 -1.92 20.55
N LYS A 44 9.51 -3.25 20.62
CA LYS A 44 8.31 -4.07 20.74
C LYS A 44 7.63 -3.64 22.03
N LEU A 45 6.50 -2.93 21.90
CA LEU A 45 5.73 -2.51 23.04
C LEU A 45 5.28 -3.77 23.78
N GLU A 46 5.56 -3.84 25.08
CA GLU A 46 5.06 -4.93 25.91
C GLU A 46 3.56 -4.72 26.10
N LEU A 47 2.77 -5.45 25.32
CA LEU A 47 1.31 -5.42 25.42
C LEU A 47 0.85 -6.15 26.69
N GLY A 48 -0.25 -5.66 27.26
CA GLY A 48 -0.93 -6.34 28.35
C GLY A 48 -1.58 -7.66 27.90
N PRO A 49 -2.06 -8.48 28.84
CA PRO A 49 -2.79 -9.70 28.49
C PRO A 49 -4.04 -9.35 27.68
N MET A 50 -4.32 -10.14 26.64
CA MET A 50 -5.60 -10.02 25.92
C MET A 50 -6.73 -10.51 26.82
N ILE A 51 -7.75 -9.67 26.99
CA ILE A 51 -8.94 -9.95 27.80
C ILE A 51 -10.17 -9.77 26.91
N ALA A 52 -11.17 -10.64 27.06
CA ALA A 52 -12.42 -10.50 26.34
C ALA A 52 -13.19 -9.25 26.82
N LEU A 53 -13.68 -8.42 25.90
CA LEU A 53 -14.44 -7.21 26.26
C LEU A 53 -15.63 -7.54 27.17
N LYS A 54 -16.32 -8.66 26.94
CA LYS A 54 -17.43 -9.13 27.80
C LYS A 54 -17.00 -9.32 29.26
N GLU A 55 -15.85 -9.96 29.48
CA GLU A 55 -15.29 -10.14 30.83
C GLU A 55 -14.96 -8.80 31.48
N GLN A 56 -14.38 -7.88 30.70
CA GLN A 56 -14.05 -6.55 31.20
C GLN A 56 -15.31 -5.76 31.59
N LEU A 57 -16.37 -5.82 30.79
CA LEU A 57 -17.65 -5.16 31.09
C LEU A 57 -18.31 -5.74 32.35
N GLU A 58 -18.26 -7.07 32.51
CA GLU A 58 -18.83 -7.75 33.69
C GLU A 58 -18.09 -7.40 34.99
N LYS A 59 -16.75 -7.31 34.96
CA LYS A 59 -15.95 -6.96 36.14
C LYS A 59 -16.28 -5.58 36.72
N ASP A 60 -16.60 -4.63 35.86
CA ASP A 60 -16.79 -3.23 36.25
C ASP A 60 -18.28 -2.83 36.35
N LYS A 61 -19.19 -3.82 36.33
CA LYS A 61 -20.65 -3.57 36.29
C LYS A 61 -21.19 -2.79 37.50
N ASP A 62 -20.53 -2.94 38.65
CA ASP A 62 -20.91 -2.35 39.93
C ASP A 62 -20.21 -0.98 40.16
N ASP A 63 -19.30 -0.57 39.27
CA ASP A 63 -18.64 0.73 39.30
C ASP A 63 -19.26 1.69 38.27
N GLU A 64 -20.03 2.64 38.76
CA GLU A 64 -20.72 3.64 37.94
C GLU A 64 -19.75 4.52 37.14
N SER A 65 -18.57 4.83 37.71
CA SER A 65 -17.59 5.69 37.08
C SER A 65 -16.90 5.00 35.91
N LEU A 66 -16.49 3.73 36.10
CA LEU A 66 -15.89 2.92 35.05
C LEU A 66 -16.88 2.58 33.95
N ARG A 67 -18.14 2.30 34.29
CA ARG A 67 -19.19 2.09 33.28
C ARG A 67 -19.38 3.31 32.39
N ARG A 68 -19.53 4.50 32.96
CA ARG A 68 -19.69 5.74 32.16
C ARG A 68 -18.46 6.02 31.30
N TRP A 69 -17.27 5.79 31.85
CA TRP A 69 -16.04 5.97 31.10
C TRP A 69 -15.94 5.02 29.90
N LYS A 70 -16.29 3.74 30.07
CA LYS A 70 -16.33 2.77 28.96
C LYS A 70 -17.37 3.09 27.92
N GLU A 71 -18.57 3.48 28.34
CA GLU A 71 -19.63 3.91 27.43
C GLU A 71 -19.20 5.11 26.59
N GLN A 72 -18.44 6.05 27.17
CA GLN A 72 -17.89 7.19 26.43
C GLN A 72 -16.82 6.78 25.40
N LEU A 73 -16.03 5.74 25.69
CA LEU A 73 -14.97 5.28 24.78
C LEU A 73 -15.48 4.34 23.68
N LEU A 74 -16.31 3.38 24.04
CA LEU A 74 -16.77 2.31 23.16
C LEU A 74 -18.09 2.66 22.46
N GLY A 75 -18.76 3.71 22.92
CA GLY A 75 -20.12 4.03 22.50
C GLY A 75 -21.13 3.00 22.99
N VAL A 76 -22.23 2.88 22.24
CA VAL A 76 -23.21 1.82 22.47
C VAL A 76 -22.69 0.53 21.85
N VAL A 77 -22.09 -0.32 22.68
CA VAL A 77 -21.62 -1.63 22.26
C VAL A 77 -22.81 -2.59 22.23
N ASP A 78 -23.09 -3.15 21.07
CA ASP A 78 -24.05 -4.24 20.95
C ASP A 78 -23.43 -5.53 21.52
N LEU A 79 -24.04 -6.08 22.56
CA LEU A 79 -23.58 -7.31 23.19
C LEU A 79 -23.69 -8.52 22.24
N GLU A 80 -24.48 -8.43 21.16
CA GLU A 80 -24.52 -9.45 20.11
C GLU A 80 -23.23 -9.49 19.28
N ASP A 81 -22.59 -8.34 19.09
CA ASP A 81 -21.31 -8.22 18.38
C ASP A 81 -20.10 -8.49 19.28
N VAL A 82 -20.30 -8.70 20.60
CA VAL A 82 -19.23 -9.01 21.55
C VAL A 82 -19.25 -10.50 21.89
N GLY A 83 -18.14 -11.18 21.63
CA GLY A 83 -18.00 -12.59 21.96
C GLY A 83 -17.29 -12.83 23.28
N GLU A 84 -17.12 -14.10 23.60
CA GLU A 84 -16.55 -14.56 24.87
C GLU A 84 -15.02 -14.74 24.80
N THR A 85 -14.47 -14.75 23.58
CA THR A 85 -13.04 -14.93 23.36
C THR A 85 -12.31 -13.58 23.32
N PRO A 86 -11.02 -13.54 23.68
CA PRO A 86 -10.22 -12.33 23.60
C PRO A 86 -9.86 -11.92 22.16
N ASP A 87 -10.20 -12.73 21.16
CA ASP A 87 -9.80 -12.58 19.77
C ASP A 87 -10.68 -11.59 18.98
N PRO A 88 -10.24 -10.37 18.68
CA PRO A 88 -10.97 -9.49 17.76
C PRO A 88 -11.16 -10.13 16.37
N VAL A 89 -12.24 -9.76 15.70
CA VAL A 89 -12.53 -10.13 14.31
C VAL A 89 -12.72 -8.85 13.51
N VAL A 90 -11.90 -8.65 12.48
CA VAL A 90 -12.01 -7.52 11.56
C VAL A 90 -12.33 -8.06 10.16
N LYS A 91 -13.47 -7.64 9.61
CA LYS A 91 -13.85 -7.94 8.22
C LYS A 91 -13.72 -6.67 7.39
N ILE A 92 -12.71 -6.61 6.52
CA ILE A 92 -12.59 -5.55 5.52
C ILE A 92 -13.62 -5.81 4.42
N LEU A 93 -14.53 -4.86 4.19
CA LEU A 93 -15.67 -5.00 3.30
C LEU A 93 -15.31 -4.57 1.87
N ASP A 94 -14.75 -3.35 1.76
CA ASP A 94 -14.35 -2.78 0.48
C ASP A 94 -13.24 -1.73 0.66
N LEU A 95 -12.54 -1.49 -0.44
CA LEU A 95 -11.62 -0.39 -0.63
C LEU A 95 -12.22 0.57 -1.64
N THR A 96 -12.47 1.81 -1.23
CA THR A 96 -12.97 2.85 -2.13
C THR A 96 -11.84 3.80 -2.51
N VAL A 97 -11.62 4.00 -3.81
CA VAL A 97 -10.69 5.02 -4.31
C VAL A 97 -11.48 6.25 -4.74
N ARG A 98 -11.30 7.35 -4.02
CA ARG A 98 -11.90 8.65 -4.34
C ARG A 98 -10.90 9.48 -5.12
N SER A 99 -11.36 10.18 -6.15
CA SER A 99 -10.56 11.16 -6.89
C SER A 99 -11.47 12.31 -7.31
N PRO A 100 -11.04 13.58 -7.21
CA PRO A 100 -11.88 14.72 -7.61
C PRO A 100 -12.23 14.71 -9.12
N ASP A 101 -11.44 13.99 -9.93
CA ASP A 101 -11.58 13.93 -11.38
C ASP A 101 -12.65 12.91 -11.86
N ARG A 102 -13.30 12.16 -10.95
CA ARG A 102 -14.10 10.97 -11.30
C ARG A 102 -15.06 10.54 -10.16
N GLU A 103 -16.07 9.72 -10.49
CA GLU A 103 -16.87 8.97 -9.51
C GLU A 103 -16.06 7.93 -8.72
N GLU A 104 -16.44 7.72 -7.45
CA GLU A 104 -15.75 6.80 -6.54
C GLU A 104 -15.65 5.38 -7.11
N MET A 105 -14.47 4.77 -7.00
CA MET A 105 -14.26 3.36 -7.38
C MET A 105 -14.38 2.49 -6.15
N VAL A 106 -15.47 1.74 -6.01
CA VAL A 106 -15.65 0.77 -4.92
C VAL A 106 -15.08 -0.58 -5.36
N LEU A 107 -14.03 -1.03 -4.67
CA LEU A 107 -13.34 -2.30 -4.91
C LEU A 107 -13.75 -3.28 -3.82
N THR A 108 -14.73 -4.12 -4.10
CA THR A 108 -15.17 -5.16 -3.18
C THR A 108 -14.08 -6.20 -3.00
N ILE A 109 -13.85 -6.60 -1.75
CA ILE A 109 -12.85 -7.61 -1.41
C ILE A 109 -13.52 -8.98 -1.54
N PRO A 110 -13.02 -9.88 -2.41
CA PRO A 110 -13.56 -11.22 -2.55
C PRO A 110 -13.44 -12.01 -1.25
N ASP A 111 -14.43 -12.87 -0.95
CA ASP A 111 -14.37 -13.73 0.24
C ASP A 111 -13.22 -14.75 0.19
N ASP A 112 -12.70 -15.07 -1.01
CA ASP A 112 -11.51 -15.92 -1.21
C ASP A 112 -10.18 -15.14 -1.16
N GLY A 113 -10.23 -13.82 -0.94
CA GLY A 113 -9.06 -12.94 -0.84
C GLY A 113 -8.32 -12.70 -2.16
N LEU A 114 -8.86 -13.14 -3.31
CA LEU A 114 -8.17 -13.07 -4.61
C LEU A 114 -8.87 -12.11 -5.59
N PRO A 115 -8.45 -10.84 -5.68
CA PRO A 115 -8.98 -9.90 -6.63
C PRO A 115 -8.50 -10.27 -8.04
N ASN A 116 -9.42 -10.84 -8.81
CA ASN A 116 -9.38 -10.99 -10.26
C ASN A 116 -8.06 -11.52 -10.88
N PRO A 117 -7.89 -12.85 -11.07
CA PRO A 117 -6.64 -13.44 -11.56
C PRO A 117 -6.30 -13.15 -13.03
N LYS A 118 -7.16 -12.44 -13.78
CA LYS A 118 -7.04 -12.26 -15.25
C LYS A 118 -6.72 -10.83 -15.71
N GLY A 119 -6.55 -9.86 -14.81
CA GLY A 119 -6.24 -8.48 -15.18
C GLY A 119 -6.11 -7.53 -13.99
N PRO A 120 -5.89 -6.22 -14.23
CA PRO A 120 -5.80 -5.24 -13.17
C PRO A 120 -7.12 -5.14 -12.41
N TRP A 121 -7.05 -5.02 -11.09
CA TRP A 121 -8.19 -4.83 -10.22
C TRP A 121 -8.84 -3.46 -10.46
N PHE A 122 -8.03 -2.44 -10.71
CA PHE A 122 -8.49 -1.12 -11.12
C PHE A 122 -7.44 -0.39 -11.97
N THR A 123 -7.85 0.73 -12.57
CA THR A 123 -6.99 1.62 -13.34
C THR A 123 -7.14 3.05 -12.82
N ILE A 124 -6.01 3.72 -12.60
CA ILE A 124 -5.96 5.09 -12.11
C ILE A 124 -5.22 5.99 -13.10
N LYS A 125 -5.70 7.24 -13.26
CA LYS A 125 -5.04 8.23 -14.12
C LYS A 125 -3.78 8.74 -13.44
N GLU A 126 -2.72 8.93 -14.23
CA GLU A 126 -1.45 9.51 -13.79
C GLU A 126 -1.62 10.98 -13.34
N GLY A 127 -0.78 11.45 -12.40
CA GLY A 127 -0.80 12.83 -11.91
C GLY A 127 -2.14 13.25 -11.28
N SER A 128 -2.95 12.29 -10.85
CA SER A 128 -4.28 12.54 -10.29
C SER A 128 -4.23 12.36 -8.78
N LYS A 129 -4.92 13.25 -8.07
CA LYS A 129 -5.11 13.13 -6.62
C LYS A 129 -6.05 11.97 -6.32
N TYR A 130 -5.76 11.22 -5.27
CA TYR A 130 -6.65 10.17 -4.79
C TYR A 130 -6.62 10.05 -3.28
N THR A 131 -7.68 9.47 -2.75
CA THR A 131 -7.80 9.07 -1.36
C THR A 131 -8.33 7.66 -1.29
N LEU A 132 -7.67 6.83 -0.48
CA LEU A 132 -8.17 5.50 -0.15
C LEU A 132 -9.11 5.59 1.05
N VAL A 133 -10.23 4.89 0.95
CA VAL A 133 -11.22 4.80 2.02
C VAL A 133 -11.48 3.32 2.29
N PHE A 134 -11.19 2.89 3.52
CA PHE A 134 -11.41 1.51 3.94
C PHE A 134 -12.73 1.44 4.70
N ASN A 135 -13.62 0.55 4.26
CA ASN A 135 -14.83 0.22 5.01
C ASN A 135 -14.65 -1.17 5.63
N PHE A 136 -14.78 -1.27 6.95
CA PHE A 136 -14.56 -2.52 7.67
C PHE A 136 -15.47 -2.65 8.90
N ARG A 137 -15.77 -3.87 9.29
CA ARG A 137 -16.52 -4.18 10.51
C ARG A 137 -15.61 -4.82 11.54
N VAL A 138 -15.78 -4.43 12.79
CA VAL A 138 -15.12 -5.06 13.95
C VAL A 138 -16.19 -5.77 14.78
N THR A 139 -15.94 -7.02 15.12
CA THR A 139 -16.77 -7.83 16.01
C THR A 139 -15.89 -8.61 17.00
N ASN A 140 -16.55 -9.30 17.92
CA ASN A 140 -16.02 -10.13 18.98
C ASN A 140 -15.29 -9.36 20.10
N ASN A 141 -14.25 -8.60 19.78
CA ASN A 141 -13.45 -7.84 20.76
C ASN A 141 -12.89 -6.54 20.16
N ILE A 142 -12.33 -5.67 21.02
CA ILE A 142 -11.60 -4.48 20.59
C ILE A 142 -10.36 -4.90 19.79
N VAL A 143 -10.14 -4.27 18.63
CA VAL A 143 -8.87 -4.37 17.90
C VAL A 143 -7.97 -3.19 18.29
N SER A 144 -6.81 -3.46 18.89
CA SER A 144 -5.83 -2.43 19.25
C SER A 144 -4.82 -2.22 18.14
N GLY A 145 -4.61 -0.96 17.75
CA GLY A 145 -3.54 -0.60 16.82
C GLY A 145 -3.65 -1.30 15.47
N LEU A 146 -4.85 -1.32 14.88
CA LEU A 146 -5.05 -1.79 13.52
C LEU A 146 -4.20 -0.94 12.57
N ARG A 147 -3.35 -1.61 11.79
CA ARG A 147 -2.40 -1.04 10.85
C ARG A 147 -2.66 -1.53 9.44
N TYR A 148 -2.57 -0.61 8.50
CA TYR A 148 -2.54 -0.86 7.07
C TYR A 148 -1.10 -0.88 6.58
N ASN A 149 -0.69 -2.01 6.00
CA ASN A 149 0.61 -2.15 5.37
C ASN A 149 0.41 -2.39 3.88
N ASN A 150 1.06 -1.59 3.04
CA ASN A 150 0.97 -1.72 1.61
C ASN A 150 2.34 -1.60 0.97
N THR A 151 2.66 -2.55 0.10
CA THR A 151 3.89 -2.52 -0.68
C THR A 151 3.52 -2.57 -2.14
N VAL A 152 4.13 -1.70 -2.94
CA VAL A 152 3.87 -1.58 -4.37
C VAL A 152 5.13 -1.89 -5.15
N TRP A 153 4.98 -2.69 -6.21
CA TRP A 153 6.04 -3.05 -7.14
C TRP A 153 5.69 -2.63 -8.56
N LYS A 154 6.73 -2.26 -9.31
CA LYS A 154 6.67 -2.07 -10.75
C LYS A 154 7.73 -2.92 -11.41
N THR A 155 7.32 -3.79 -12.35
CA THR A 155 8.25 -4.69 -13.07
C THR A 155 9.14 -5.49 -12.12
N GLY A 156 8.58 -5.96 -11.00
CA GLY A 156 9.29 -6.73 -9.98
C GLY A 156 10.14 -5.92 -8.99
N VAL A 157 10.30 -4.60 -9.20
CA VAL A 157 11.06 -3.73 -8.30
C VAL A 157 10.11 -3.04 -7.33
N LYS A 158 10.42 -3.05 -6.02
CA LYS A 158 9.66 -2.32 -4.99
C LYS A 158 9.81 -0.82 -5.24
N VAL A 159 8.69 -0.12 -5.43
CA VAL A 159 8.65 1.32 -5.74
C VAL A 159 7.99 2.15 -4.65
N ASP A 160 7.18 1.52 -3.79
CA ASP A 160 6.57 2.18 -2.64
C ASP A 160 6.35 1.19 -1.49
N SER A 161 6.34 1.71 -0.26
CA SER A 161 6.09 0.96 0.97
C SER A 161 5.45 1.89 1.99
N THR A 162 4.21 1.61 2.36
CA THR A 162 3.43 2.40 3.30
C THR A 162 3.02 1.54 4.50
N LYS A 163 3.28 2.02 5.72
CA LYS A 163 2.77 1.47 6.97
C LYS A 163 2.01 2.58 7.70
N ALA A 164 0.71 2.39 7.92
CA ALA A 164 -0.16 3.42 8.51
C ALA A 164 -0.96 2.86 9.68
N MET A 165 -0.86 3.53 10.84
CA MET A 165 -1.70 3.26 12.01
C MET A 165 -3.10 3.82 11.78
N LEU A 166 -4.10 2.94 11.69
CA LEU A 166 -5.50 3.32 11.52
C LEU A 166 -6.15 3.66 12.87
N GLY A 167 -5.76 2.93 13.93
CA GLY A 167 -6.18 3.18 15.30
C GLY A 167 -6.75 1.96 16.02
N THR A 168 -7.50 2.23 17.09
CA THR A 168 -8.17 1.22 17.92
C THR A 168 -9.67 1.30 17.69
N PHE A 169 -10.32 0.16 17.50
CA PHE A 169 -11.74 0.09 17.12
C PHE A 169 -12.48 -0.92 18.00
N SER A 170 -13.67 -0.54 18.46
CA SER A 170 -14.55 -1.39 19.26
C SER A 170 -15.49 -2.22 18.38
N PRO A 171 -16.06 -3.32 18.89
CA PRO A 171 -17.14 -4.02 18.20
C PRO A 171 -18.37 -3.11 18.01
N GLN A 172 -18.91 -3.07 16.78
CA GLN A 172 -20.17 -2.38 16.49
C GLN A 172 -20.81 -2.90 15.19
N ALA A 173 -22.15 -2.80 15.12
CA ALA A 173 -22.92 -3.27 13.96
C ALA A 173 -22.65 -2.43 12.70
N GLU A 174 -22.51 -1.12 12.84
CA GLU A 174 -22.26 -0.22 11.72
C GLU A 174 -20.78 -0.27 11.28
N PRO A 175 -20.48 -0.43 9.98
CA PRO A 175 -19.09 -0.44 9.52
C PRO A 175 -18.35 0.87 9.81
N TYR A 176 -17.10 0.75 10.21
CA TYR A 176 -16.18 1.89 10.26
C TYR A 176 -15.79 2.31 8.85
N GLN A 177 -15.64 3.62 8.67
CA GLN A 177 -15.04 4.22 7.49
C GLN A 177 -13.76 4.95 7.89
N HIS A 178 -12.61 4.48 7.40
CA HIS A 178 -11.33 5.13 7.62
C HIS A 178 -10.84 5.76 6.31
N VAL A 179 -10.57 7.08 6.35
CA VAL A 179 -10.11 7.86 5.20
C VAL A 179 -8.62 8.09 5.34
N MET A 180 -7.84 7.60 4.37
CA MET A 180 -6.40 7.81 4.31
C MET A 180 -6.05 9.24 3.90
N PRO A 181 -4.81 9.71 4.14
CA PRO A 181 -4.33 10.96 3.57
C PRO A 181 -4.47 11.01 2.05
N GLU A 182 -4.66 12.21 1.48
CA GLU A 182 -4.66 12.40 0.03
C GLU A 182 -3.25 12.19 -0.53
N GLU A 183 -3.16 11.42 -1.60
CA GLU A 183 -1.93 11.14 -2.35
C GLU A 183 -2.08 11.53 -3.82
N MET A 184 -0.98 11.52 -4.57
CA MET A 184 -0.97 11.82 -6.00
C MET A 184 -0.27 10.71 -6.76
N THR A 185 -0.92 10.19 -7.80
CA THR A 185 -0.31 9.16 -8.65
C THR A 185 0.90 9.71 -9.39
N PRO A 186 1.95 8.89 -9.60
CA PRO A 186 3.11 9.32 -10.37
C PRO A 186 2.68 9.61 -11.83
N SER A 187 3.46 10.45 -12.51
CA SER A 187 3.18 10.87 -13.89
C SER A 187 4.38 10.74 -14.82
N GLY A 188 4.09 10.65 -16.11
CA GLY A 188 5.10 10.54 -17.16
C GLY A 188 5.17 9.15 -17.77
N MET A 189 5.85 9.05 -18.92
CA MET A 189 5.90 7.81 -19.71
C MET A 189 6.42 6.61 -18.90
N PHE A 190 7.37 6.84 -18.00
CA PHE A 190 7.94 5.80 -17.14
C PHE A 190 7.09 5.47 -15.92
N ALA A 191 6.11 6.30 -15.55
CA ALA A 191 5.17 6.04 -14.46
C ALA A 191 3.97 5.21 -14.94
N ARG A 192 3.58 5.35 -16.20
CA ARG A 192 2.48 4.55 -16.76
C ARG A 192 2.83 3.06 -16.81
N GLY A 193 1.81 2.21 -16.80
CA GLY A 193 1.94 0.75 -16.90
C GLY A 193 1.33 0.02 -15.71
N SER A 194 1.66 -1.27 -15.61
CA SER A 194 1.10 -2.16 -14.61
C SER A 194 1.96 -2.21 -13.35
N TYR A 195 1.27 -2.28 -12.22
CA TYR A 195 1.81 -2.35 -10.88
C TYR A 195 1.23 -3.56 -10.17
N SER A 196 2.00 -4.14 -9.28
CA SER A 196 1.52 -5.14 -8.32
C SER A 196 1.54 -4.52 -6.93
N ALA A 197 0.57 -4.85 -6.09
CA ALA A 197 0.53 -4.42 -4.71
C ALA A 197 0.17 -5.59 -3.79
N ARG A 198 0.69 -5.52 -2.57
CA ARG A 198 0.40 -6.42 -1.47
C ARG A 198 -0.06 -5.56 -0.31
N THR A 199 -1.33 -5.70 0.04
CA THR A 199 -1.94 -5.00 1.16
C THR A 199 -2.18 -5.98 2.30
N LYS A 200 -1.90 -5.56 3.53
CA LYS A 200 -2.19 -6.29 4.76
C LYS A 200 -2.85 -5.41 5.80
N PHE A 201 -3.75 -6.00 6.58
CA PHE A 201 -4.29 -5.40 7.80
C PHE A 201 -3.87 -6.24 9.00
N VAL A 202 -3.09 -5.64 9.90
CA VAL A 202 -2.51 -6.30 11.08
C VAL A 202 -2.72 -5.44 12.32
N ASP A 203 -2.81 -6.02 13.51
CA ASP A 203 -2.90 -5.26 14.77
C ASP A 203 -1.58 -5.24 15.56
N ASP A 204 -1.62 -4.74 16.80
CA ASP A 204 -0.50 -4.75 17.73
C ASP A 204 -0.12 -6.18 18.17
N ASP A 205 -1.10 -7.09 18.24
CA ASP A 205 -0.92 -8.51 18.56
C ASP A 205 -0.36 -9.33 17.38
N ASN A 206 -0.09 -8.69 16.24
CA ASN A 206 0.38 -9.28 14.98
C ASN A 206 -0.62 -10.24 14.32
N LYS A 207 -1.90 -10.15 14.67
CA LYS A 207 -2.96 -10.88 14.00
C LYS A 207 -3.21 -10.25 12.63
N CYS A 208 -3.14 -11.05 11.58
CA CYS A 208 -3.46 -10.63 10.22
C CYS A 208 -4.94 -10.90 9.92
N TYR A 209 -5.67 -9.85 9.55
CA TYR A 209 -7.11 -9.92 9.25
C TYR A 209 -7.41 -10.05 7.77
N LEU A 210 -6.56 -9.45 6.94
CA LEU A 210 -6.64 -9.54 5.50
C LEU A 210 -5.24 -9.42 4.94
N GLU A 211 -4.91 -10.28 3.99
CA GLU A 211 -3.76 -10.14 3.12
C GLU A 211 -4.21 -10.37 1.67
N ILE A 212 -3.98 -9.37 0.83
CA ILE A 212 -4.46 -9.37 -0.55
C ILE A 212 -3.35 -8.92 -1.49
N ASN A 213 -3.18 -9.67 -2.57
CA ASN A 213 -2.26 -9.35 -3.65
C ASN A 213 -3.08 -9.00 -4.88
N TYR A 214 -2.81 -7.86 -5.49
CA TYR A 214 -3.54 -7.38 -6.67
C TYR A 214 -2.62 -6.67 -7.64
N THR A 215 -3.14 -6.44 -8.84
CA THR A 215 -2.49 -5.58 -9.83
C THR A 215 -3.38 -4.37 -10.13
N PHE A 216 -2.77 -3.27 -10.52
CA PHE A 216 -3.48 -2.07 -10.98
C PHE A 216 -2.66 -1.36 -12.05
N ASP A 217 -3.34 -0.58 -12.88
CA ASP A 217 -2.66 0.16 -13.96
C ASP A 217 -2.67 1.66 -13.70
N ILE A 218 -1.55 2.33 -13.99
CA ILE A 218 -1.48 3.78 -14.14
C ILE A 218 -1.50 4.14 -15.63
N ARG A 219 -2.49 4.96 -16.04
CA ARG A 219 -2.69 5.34 -17.45
C ARG A 219 -2.79 6.85 -17.63
N LYS A 220 -2.68 7.31 -18.88
CA LYS A 220 -2.77 8.74 -19.23
C LYS A 220 -4.18 9.33 -19.02
N SER A 221 -5.20 8.49 -19.18
CA SER A 221 -6.60 8.84 -18.98
C SER A 221 -7.27 7.77 -18.10
N TRP A 222 -8.35 8.16 -17.45
CA TRP A 222 -9.25 7.21 -16.79
C TRP A 222 -9.81 6.20 -17.80
N GLN A 223 -10.15 5.01 -17.28
CA GLN A 223 -11.02 4.03 -17.94
C GLN A 223 -12.25 3.78 -17.07
#